data_AF-A0A6J4XQP0-F1
#
_entry.id   AF-A0A6J4XQP0-F1
#
_cell.length_a   1.000
_cell.length_b   1.000
_cell.length_c   1.000
_cell.angle_alpha   90.00
_cell.angle_beta   90.00
_cell.angle_gamma   90.00
#
_symmetry.space_group_name_H-M   'P 1'
#
loop_
_entity.id
_entity.type
_entity.pdbx_description
1 polymer ?
#
loop_
_entity_poly.entity_id
_entity_poly.type
_entity_poly.pdbx_seq_one_letter_code
_entity_poly.pdbx_strand_id
1 'polypeptide(L)'
;KSKRRLHVDTVDFYSARSRTYLIKGLCDLFGSGVDTIGDDVQKLLELAEDYKQPEQGPETKEVMTGADKARALAFLKNPDMFEEILSDFETIGYTGEEMNKLLCYIAAVSRKMEQPLSVMIQSRSAAGKSYLQDTVLSMVPEDDFVKYTRLTDQALFYKDKDSLKHKILAIEELDGMNGAVYSIRSIQSSKKITIAYTGKDPVTGELKTQDNTVEGPLMVFITTTQVDIDGETASRFVFISIDESEEMTKKILAKQRQSQTMEGMINKLKSEQIIKKHKDANKLLKPLHVFNPYADLLTFTSKSLRARRDHTKYLNLILAIAYLFQYQRKTRAMDYGGKTIEYINVTLSDVEKANRIANYVLGRSLDELSPSSRKLLMLVQEMSRKACQDKGVSSKEYRFNRRQIREYSGWSDFQIRTHIRQLEELEY
;
A
#
# COMPACT_ATOMS: atom_id res chain seq x y z
N LYS A 1 -31.07 -45.85 -2.44
CA LYS A 1 -30.00 -44.82 -2.39
C LYS A 1 -29.29 -44.93 -1.04
N SER A 2 -28.16 -45.64 -0.98
CA SER A 2 -27.38 -45.80 0.25
C SER A 2 -26.76 -44.46 0.66
N LYS A 3 -26.96 -44.02 1.90
CA LYS A 3 -26.34 -42.83 2.48
C LYS A 3 -24.82 -43.07 2.54
N ARG A 4 -24.04 -42.40 1.68
CA ARG A 4 -22.57 -42.31 1.85
C ARG A 4 -22.31 -41.64 3.21
N ARG A 5 -21.88 -42.43 4.19
CA ARG A 5 -21.27 -41.93 5.42
C ARG A 5 -19.89 -41.39 5.03
N LEU A 6 -19.77 -40.07 4.89
CA LEU A 6 -18.45 -39.44 4.80
C LEU A 6 -17.87 -39.37 6.20
N HIS A 7 -16.80 -40.12 6.44
CA HIS A 7 -15.93 -39.95 7.59
C HIS A 7 -14.80 -39.02 7.15
N VAL A 8 -14.65 -37.87 7.81
CA VAL A 8 -13.59 -36.90 7.51
C VAL A 8 -12.53 -37.07 8.60
N ASP A 9 -11.59 -37.97 8.38
CA ASP A 9 -10.41 -38.12 9.23
C ASP A 9 -9.18 -37.54 8.53
N THR A 10 -8.28 -36.94 9.32
CA THR A 10 -6.94 -36.59 8.84
C THR A 10 -6.08 -37.84 8.96
N VAL A 11 -5.73 -38.42 7.82
CA VAL A 11 -4.93 -39.66 7.76
C VAL A 11 -3.46 -39.29 7.61
N ASP A 12 -2.67 -39.64 8.62
CA ASP A 12 -1.20 -39.64 8.53
C ASP A 12 -0.73 -41.02 8.06
N PHE A 13 -0.18 -41.13 6.85
CA PHE A 13 0.33 -42.40 6.32
C PHE A 13 1.67 -42.82 6.92
N TYR A 14 2.42 -41.94 7.60
CA TYR A 14 3.68 -42.30 8.26
C TYR A 14 3.47 -42.90 9.65
N SER A 15 2.32 -42.62 10.25
CA SER A 15 1.93 -43.22 11.53
C SER A 15 1.35 -44.62 11.35
N ALA A 16 2.06 -45.64 11.86
CA ALA A 16 1.59 -47.03 11.84
C ALA A 16 0.20 -47.19 12.48
N ARG A 17 -0.07 -46.46 13.57
CA ARG A 17 -1.36 -46.47 14.26
C ARG A 17 -2.49 -45.91 13.39
N SER A 18 -2.21 -44.83 12.65
CA SER A 18 -3.15 -44.21 11.71
C SER A 18 -3.44 -45.15 10.54
N ARG A 19 -2.42 -45.78 9.96
CA ARG A 19 -2.58 -46.81 8.91
C ARG A 19 -3.44 -47.99 9.37
N THR A 20 -3.21 -48.51 10.57
CA THR A 20 -4.02 -49.62 11.10
C THR A 20 -5.49 -49.23 11.28
N TYR A 21 -5.77 -48.00 11.73
CA TYR A 21 -7.14 -47.51 11.87
C TYR A 21 -7.83 -47.33 10.51
N LEU A 22 -7.12 -46.76 9.54
CA LEU A 22 -7.60 -46.63 8.16
C LEU A 22 -7.90 -48.00 7.54
N ILE A 23 -6.95 -48.94 7.60
CA ILE A 23 -7.10 -50.29 7.03
C ILE A 23 -8.35 -50.96 7.62
N LYS A 24 -8.54 -50.87 8.93
CA LYS A 24 -9.72 -51.43 9.60
C LYS A 24 -11.03 -50.79 9.09
N GLY A 25 -11.07 -49.46 9.00
CA GLY A 25 -12.24 -48.74 8.47
C GLY A 25 -12.54 -49.08 7.01
N LEU A 26 -11.51 -49.27 6.20
CA LEU A 26 -11.64 -49.69 4.80
C LEU A 26 -12.08 -51.17 4.68
N CYS A 27 -11.59 -52.06 5.55
CA CYS A 27 -12.07 -53.46 5.61
C CYS A 27 -13.57 -53.51 5.90
N ASP A 28 -14.03 -52.72 6.87
CA ASP A 28 -15.44 -52.63 7.22
C ASP A 28 -16.28 -52.02 6.07
N LEU A 29 -15.73 -51.05 5.34
CA LEU A 29 -16.42 -50.35 4.26
C LEU A 29 -16.52 -51.19 2.97
N PHE A 30 -15.46 -51.91 2.62
CA PHE A 30 -15.32 -52.64 1.35
C PHE A 30 -15.47 -54.16 1.49
N GLY A 31 -15.60 -54.68 2.71
CA GLY A 31 -15.78 -56.11 2.97
C GLY A 31 -14.60 -56.98 2.51
N SER A 32 -13.39 -56.40 2.44
CA SER A 32 -12.18 -57.06 1.93
C SER A 32 -11.19 -57.38 3.07
N GLY A 33 -10.33 -58.37 2.83
CA GLY A 33 -9.34 -58.85 3.81
C GLY A 33 -8.28 -57.80 4.14
N VAL A 34 -7.73 -57.90 5.35
CA VAL A 34 -6.72 -56.96 5.89
C VAL A 34 -5.46 -56.92 5.03
N ASP A 35 -5.03 -58.06 4.49
CA ASP A 35 -3.83 -58.16 3.66
C ASP A 35 -4.00 -57.39 2.34
N THR A 36 -5.16 -57.55 1.68
CA THR A 36 -5.45 -56.88 0.40
C THR A 36 -5.54 -55.36 0.57
N ILE A 37 -6.23 -54.90 1.62
CA ILE A 37 -6.33 -53.46 1.90
C ILE A 37 -5.00 -52.91 2.41
N GLY A 38 -4.23 -53.70 3.14
CA GLY A 38 -2.87 -53.35 3.58
C GLY A 38 -1.96 -53.08 2.38
N ASP A 39 -1.95 -53.98 1.40
CA ASP A 39 -1.18 -53.82 0.16
C ASP A 39 -1.62 -52.58 -0.63
N ASP A 40 -2.92 -52.31 -0.72
CA ASP A 40 -3.43 -51.14 -1.43
C ASP A 40 -3.10 -49.82 -0.71
N VAL A 41 -3.16 -49.80 0.63
CA VAL A 41 -2.72 -48.65 1.43
C VAL A 41 -1.22 -48.43 1.28
N GLN A 42 -0.42 -49.49 1.13
CA GLN A 42 1.00 -49.38 0.88
C GLN A 42 1.32 -48.83 -0.51
N LYS A 43 0.61 -49.27 -1.56
CA LYS A 43 0.71 -48.66 -2.90
C LYS A 43 0.33 -47.18 -2.89
N LEU A 44 -0.68 -46.79 -2.10
CA LEU A 44 -1.07 -45.39 -1.94
C LEU A 44 0.03 -44.56 -1.26
N LEU A 45 0.74 -45.13 -0.29
CA LEU A 45 1.90 -44.49 0.34
C LEU A 45 3.03 -44.31 -0.68
N GLU A 46 3.38 -45.34 -1.45
CA GLU A 46 4.40 -45.25 -2.50
C GLU A 46 4.03 -44.19 -3.54
N LEU A 47 2.76 -44.16 -3.99
CA LEU A 47 2.27 -43.13 -4.90
C LEU A 47 2.30 -41.72 -4.28
N ALA A 48 2.07 -41.59 -2.97
CA ALA A 48 2.13 -40.30 -2.28
C ALA A 48 3.59 -39.83 -2.06
N GLU A 49 4.53 -40.75 -1.86
CA GLU A 49 5.96 -40.46 -1.76
C GLU A 49 6.55 -40.07 -3.13
N ASP A 50 6.14 -40.76 -4.19
CA ASP A 50 6.51 -40.42 -5.56
C ASP A 50 5.73 -39.20 -6.11
N TYR A 51 4.67 -38.79 -5.43
CA TYR A 51 3.94 -37.57 -5.75
C TYR A 51 4.78 -36.34 -5.38
N LYS A 52 5.61 -35.92 -6.32
CA LYS A 52 6.05 -34.53 -6.35
C LYS A 52 4.81 -33.71 -6.60
N GLN A 53 4.43 -32.90 -5.59
CA GLN A 53 3.49 -31.81 -5.80
C GLN A 53 3.93 -31.14 -7.10
N PRO A 54 3.09 -31.05 -8.15
CA PRO A 54 3.45 -30.22 -9.27
C PRO A 54 3.81 -28.88 -8.65
N GLU A 55 5.05 -28.42 -8.85
CA GLU A 55 5.33 -27.01 -8.64
C GLU A 55 4.13 -26.30 -9.26
N GLN A 56 3.47 -25.43 -8.50
CA GLN A 56 2.52 -24.51 -9.12
C GLN A 56 3.33 -23.87 -10.24
N GLY A 57 3.12 -24.37 -11.47
CA GLY A 57 3.91 -23.95 -12.62
C GLY A 57 3.79 -22.43 -12.61
N PRO A 58 4.87 -21.69 -12.90
CA PRO A 58 4.83 -20.24 -12.83
C PRO A 58 3.55 -19.80 -13.51
N GLU A 59 2.65 -19.15 -12.77
CA GLU A 59 1.43 -18.56 -13.32
C GLU A 59 1.84 -17.96 -14.64
N THR A 60 1.14 -18.31 -15.71
CA THR A 60 1.55 -18.07 -17.09
C THR A 60 1.83 -16.59 -17.23
N LYS A 61 3.08 -16.17 -17.01
CA LYS A 61 3.43 -14.76 -16.96
C LYS A 61 3.16 -14.26 -18.34
N GLU A 62 2.13 -13.45 -18.50
CA GLU A 62 1.80 -12.84 -19.79
C GLU A 62 3.08 -12.28 -20.38
N VAL A 63 3.55 -12.94 -21.44
CA VAL A 63 4.79 -12.56 -22.10
C VAL A 63 4.51 -11.24 -22.81
N MET A 64 5.15 -10.18 -22.34
CA MET A 64 5.00 -8.84 -22.89
C MET A 64 5.27 -8.87 -24.40
N THR A 65 4.28 -8.48 -25.20
CA THR A 65 4.44 -8.45 -26.65
C THR A 65 5.43 -7.36 -27.08
N GLY A 66 5.99 -7.47 -28.29
CA GLY A 66 6.90 -6.44 -28.82
C GLY A 66 6.25 -5.05 -28.88
N ALA A 67 4.96 -4.98 -29.22
CA ALA A 67 4.19 -3.74 -29.26
C ALA A 67 3.95 -3.16 -27.86
N ASP A 68 3.60 -4.01 -26.88
CA ASP A 68 3.43 -3.60 -25.48
C ASP A 68 4.74 -3.04 -24.91
N LYS A 69 5.86 -3.73 -25.16
CA LYS A 69 7.19 -3.28 -24.77
C LYS A 69 7.55 -1.93 -25.38
N ALA A 70 7.25 -1.71 -26.66
CA ALA A 70 7.52 -0.45 -27.34
C ALA A 70 6.70 0.71 -26.72
N ARG A 71 5.41 0.50 -26.43
CA ARG A 71 4.54 1.49 -25.77
C ARG A 71 5.04 1.83 -24.37
N ALA A 72 5.39 0.82 -23.58
CA ALA A 72 5.93 1.02 -22.24
C ALA A 72 7.27 1.77 -22.26
N LEU A 73 8.18 1.45 -23.20
CA LEU A 73 9.43 2.18 -23.37
C LEU A 73 9.24 3.62 -23.86
N ALA A 74 8.24 3.87 -24.71
CA ALA A 74 7.90 5.21 -25.15
C ALA A 74 7.46 6.07 -23.95
N PHE A 75 6.59 5.55 -23.10
CA PHE A 75 6.20 6.19 -21.83
C PHE A 75 7.43 6.45 -20.93
N LEU A 76 8.29 5.45 -20.71
CA LEU A 76 9.47 5.58 -19.86
C LEU A 76 10.49 6.62 -20.38
N LYS A 77 10.51 6.88 -21.69
CA LYS A 77 11.37 7.87 -22.34
C LYS A 77 10.70 9.24 -22.53
N ASN A 78 9.43 9.40 -22.16
CA ASN A 78 8.70 10.65 -22.35
C ASN A 78 9.24 11.75 -21.40
N PRO A 79 9.78 12.88 -21.92
CA PRO A 79 10.23 13.99 -21.06
C PRO A 79 9.09 14.57 -20.19
N ASP A 80 7.86 14.53 -20.69
CA ASP A 80 6.65 15.03 -20.04
C ASP A 80 5.88 13.91 -19.29
N MET A 81 6.59 12.87 -18.84
CA MET A 81 6.01 11.68 -18.19
C MET A 81 5.04 12.02 -17.04
N PHE A 82 5.31 13.06 -16.25
CA PHE A 82 4.40 13.46 -15.16
C PHE A 82 3.05 13.94 -15.69
N GLU A 83 3.03 14.73 -16.76
CA GLU A 83 1.80 15.19 -17.39
C GLU A 83 1.05 14.01 -18.04
N GLU A 84 1.79 13.07 -18.65
CA GLU A 84 1.19 11.84 -19.17
C GLU A 84 0.54 11.02 -18.05
N ILE A 85 1.23 10.81 -16.91
CA ILE A 85 0.66 10.12 -15.73
C ILE A 85 -0.63 10.82 -15.28
N LEU A 86 -0.62 12.15 -15.16
CA LEU A 86 -1.80 12.90 -14.73
C LEU A 86 -2.98 12.74 -15.70
N SER A 87 -2.73 12.80 -17.00
CA SER A 87 -3.72 12.57 -18.06
C SER A 87 -4.24 11.12 -18.07
N ASP A 88 -3.36 10.16 -17.80
CA ASP A 88 -3.71 8.74 -17.69
C ASP A 88 -4.67 8.51 -16.52
N PHE A 89 -4.40 9.11 -15.34
CA PHE A 89 -5.33 9.07 -14.20
C PHE A 89 -6.71 9.67 -14.55
N GLU A 90 -6.76 10.80 -15.26
CA GLU A 90 -8.02 11.40 -15.71
C GLU A 90 -8.80 10.49 -16.65
N THR A 91 -8.10 9.77 -17.52
CA THR A 91 -8.71 8.80 -18.45
C THR A 91 -9.24 7.58 -17.70
N ILE A 92 -8.47 7.06 -16.72
CA ILE A 92 -8.87 5.95 -15.85
C ILE A 92 -10.10 6.31 -15.02
N GLY A 93 -10.31 7.60 -14.73
CA GLY A 93 -11.50 8.12 -14.05
C GLY A 93 -11.22 8.75 -12.69
N TYR A 94 -9.96 8.90 -12.30
CA TYR A 94 -9.59 9.63 -11.10
C TYR A 94 -9.26 11.08 -11.46
N THR A 95 -10.18 11.99 -11.15
CA THR A 95 -10.06 13.41 -11.49
C THR A 95 -9.38 14.22 -10.38
N GLY A 96 -8.69 15.30 -10.72
CA GLY A 96 -8.13 16.26 -9.75
C GLY A 96 -6.88 15.76 -9.01
N GLU A 97 -6.57 16.34 -7.85
CA GLU A 97 -5.50 15.90 -6.93
C GLU A 97 -4.12 15.59 -7.54
N GLU A 98 -3.61 16.44 -8.43
CA GLU A 98 -2.38 16.19 -9.19
C GLU A 98 -1.19 15.74 -8.32
N MET A 99 -0.94 16.44 -7.21
CA MET A 99 0.19 16.13 -6.33
C MET A 99 0.01 14.79 -5.59
N ASN A 100 -1.22 14.44 -5.19
CA ASN A 100 -1.49 13.15 -4.54
C ASN A 100 -1.32 12.00 -5.53
N LYS A 101 -1.83 12.15 -6.77
CA LYS A 101 -1.65 11.18 -7.86
C LYS A 101 -0.17 10.87 -8.10
N LEU A 102 0.63 11.93 -8.31
CA LEU A 102 2.06 11.78 -8.56
C LEU A 102 2.78 11.15 -7.38
N LEU A 103 2.55 11.62 -6.15
CA LEU A 103 3.18 11.05 -4.97
C LEU A 103 2.85 9.57 -4.80
N CYS A 104 1.57 9.18 -4.90
CA CYS A 104 1.17 7.78 -4.76
C CYS A 104 1.76 6.89 -5.86
N TYR A 105 1.82 7.38 -7.10
CA TYR A 105 2.46 6.67 -8.21
C TYR A 105 3.97 6.48 -7.97
N ILE A 106 4.68 7.54 -7.56
CA ILE A 106 6.11 7.48 -7.24
C ILE A 106 6.37 6.55 -6.05
N ALA A 107 5.52 6.62 -5.02
CA ALA A 107 5.61 5.76 -3.86
C ALA A 107 5.41 4.28 -4.24
N ALA A 108 4.44 3.97 -5.11
CA ALA A 108 4.25 2.63 -5.65
C ALA A 108 5.51 2.14 -6.39
N VAL A 109 6.14 2.98 -7.22
CA VAL A 109 7.39 2.65 -7.93
C VAL A 109 8.56 2.44 -6.96
N SER A 110 8.64 3.23 -5.89
CA SER A 110 9.71 3.15 -4.89
C SER A 110 9.81 1.79 -4.18
N ARG A 111 8.79 0.92 -4.25
CA ARG A 111 8.84 -0.48 -3.77
C ARG A 111 10.06 -1.25 -4.29
N LYS A 112 10.52 -0.93 -5.51
CA LYS A 112 11.67 -1.58 -6.15
C LYS A 112 13.02 -1.06 -5.64
N MET A 113 13.01 -0.02 -4.80
CA MET A 113 14.19 0.57 -4.20
C MET A 113 14.44 -0.01 -2.80
N GLU A 114 15.62 0.25 -2.25
CA GLU A 114 16.00 -0.20 -0.92
C GLU A 114 15.26 0.50 0.23
N GLN A 115 14.78 1.73 0.00
CA GLN A 115 14.06 2.55 0.97
C GLN A 115 12.76 3.09 0.36
N PRO A 116 11.70 2.28 0.33
CA PRO A 116 10.42 2.68 -0.25
C PRO A 116 9.72 3.76 0.58
N LEU A 117 8.95 4.59 -0.11
CA LEU A 117 8.08 5.60 0.48
C LEU A 117 6.74 4.97 0.84
N SER A 118 6.46 4.85 2.14
CA SER A 118 5.14 4.40 2.61
C SER A 118 4.18 5.57 2.71
N VAL A 119 2.93 5.37 2.28
CA VAL A 119 1.91 6.41 2.17
C VAL A 119 0.70 6.06 3.04
N MET A 120 0.18 7.07 3.73
CA MET A 120 -1.05 6.96 4.49
C MET A 120 -2.05 8.02 4.01
N ILE A 121 -3.20 7.56 3.51
CA ILE A 121 -4.30 8.44 3.09
C ILE A 121 -5.21 8.68 4.30
N GLN A 122 -5.19 9.91 4.80
CA GLN A 122 -6.04 10.35 5.90
C GLN A 122 -7.14 11.27 5.38
N SER A 123 -8.38 10.81 5.44
CA SER A 123 -9.56 11.58 5.04
C SER A 123 -10.83 10.92 5.56
N ARG A 124 -11.96 11.63 5.47
CA ARG A 124 -13.25 11.14 5.93
C ARG A 124 -13.75 9.93 5.17
N SER A 125 -14.68 9.21 5.78
CA SER A 125 -15.39 8.13 5.09
C SER A 125 -16.08 8.68 3.83
N ALA A 126 -16.15 7.83 2.79
CA ALA A 126 -16.69 8.15 1.47
C ALA A 126 -15.99 9.27 0.66
N ALA A 127 -14.84 9.79 1.10
CA ALA A 127 -14.11 10.82 0.36
C ALA A 127 -13.38 10.30 -0.90
N GLY A 128 -13.27 8.97 -1.10
CA GLY A 128 -12.55 8.38 -2.24
C GLY A 128 -11.13 7.88 -1.93
N LYS A 129 -10.81 7.63 -0.66
CA LYS A 129 -9.51 7.08 -0.21
C LYS A 129 -9.14 5.77 -0.88
N SER A 130 -10.02 4.78 -0.76
CA SER A 130 -9.83 3.47 -1.38
C SER A 130 -9.75 3.60 -2.89
N TYR A 131 -10.50 4.53 -3.48
CA TYR A 131 -10.49 4.74 -4.93
C TYR A 131 -9.12 5.22 -5.45
N LEU A 132 -8.42 6.13 -4.74
CA LEU A 132 -7.07 6.54 -5.10
C LEU A 132 -6.09 5.36 -4.99
N GLN A 133 -6.15 4.64 -3.87
CA GLN A 133 -5.32 3.46 -3.62
C GLN A 133 -5.53 2.41 -4.72
N ASP A 134 -6.78 2.08 -5.03
CA ASP A 134 -7.14 1.08 -6.04
C ASP A 134 -6.72 1.49 -7.45
N THR A 135 -6.89 2.77 -7.79
CA THR A 135 -6.45 3.30 -9.09
C THR A 135 -4.94 3.14 -9.25
N VAL A 136 -4.16 3.49 -8.21
CA VAL A 136 -2.70 3.33 -8.23
C VAL A 136 -2.30 1.85 -8.32
N LEU A 137 -2.91 0.98 -7.51
CA LEU A 137 -2.62 -0.46 -7.53
C LEU A 137 -2.99 -1.11 -8.86
N SER A 138 -4.04 -0.64 -9.54
CA SER A 138 -4.42 -1.16 -10.86
C SER A 138 -3.30 -0.99 -11.90
N MET A 139 -2.46 0.04 -11.75
CA MET A 139 -1.32 0.33 -12.63
C MET A 139 -0.04 -0.42 -12.25
N VAL A 140 -0.07 -1.20 -11.16
CA VAL A 140 1.03 -2.03 -10.68
C VAL A 140 0.78 -3.49 -11.09
N PRO A 141 1.81 -4.26 -11.47
CA PRO A 141 1.66 -5.69 -11.70
C PRO A 141 1.09 -6.40 -10.46
N GLU A 142 0.19 -7.36 -10.65
CA GLU A 142 -0.51 -8.03 -9.55
C GLU A 142 0.46 -8.79 -8.62
N ASP A 143 1.53 -9.35 -9.18
CA ASP A 143 2.62 -9.98 -8.41
C ASP A 143 3.36 -9.02 -7.47
N ASP A 144 3.29 -7.72 -7.72
CA ASP A 144 4.08 -6.70 -7.03
C ASP A 144 3.31 -6.07 -5.85
N PHE A 145 2.09 -6.52 -5.53
CA PHE A 145 1.35 -6.07 -4.35
C PHE A 145 0.51 -7.15 -3.69
N VAL A 146 0.17 -6.94 -2.42
CA VAL A 146 -0.83 -7.70 -1.68
C VAL A 146 -1.79 -6.71 -1.02
N LYS A 147 -3.09 -6.94 -1.18
CA LYS A 147 -4.14 -6.07 -0.64
C LYS A 147 -4.95 -6.83 0.41
N TYR A 148 -5.10 -6.26 1.60
CA TYR A 148 -5.87 -6.85 2.70
C TYR A 148 -6.92 -5.87 3.24
N THR A 149 -8.13 -6.36 3.46
CA THR A 149 -9.16 -5.62 4.21
C THR A 149 -8.93 -5.73 5.72
N ARG A 150 -8.38 -6.86 6.19
CA ARG A 150 -8.06 -7.09 7.59
C ARG A 150 -6.82 -7.97 7.73
N LEU A 151 -5.98 -7.65 8.71
CA LEU A 151 -4.74 -8.36 9.01
C LEU A 151 -4.67 -8.68 10.51
N THR A 152 -4.39 -9.93 10.85
CA THR A 152 -4.16 -10.32 12.25
C THR A 152 -2.73 -10.00 12.67
N ASP A 153 -2.49 -9.85 13.97
CA ASP A 153 -1.22 -9.47 14.60
C ASP A 153 -0.01 -10.24 14.03
N GLN A 154 -0.21 -11.54 13.86
CA GLN A 154 0.85 -12.47 13.51
C GLN A 154 0.94 -12.78 12.01
N ALA A 155 0.00 -12.29 11.18
CA ALA A 155 -0.13 -12.73 9.79
C ALA A 155 1.14 -12.49 8.97
N LEU A 156 1.85 -11.38 9.19
CA LEU A 156 3.08 -11.07 8.46
C LEU A 156 4.25 -11.97 8.87
N PHE A 157 4.26 -12.50 10.09
CA PHE A 157 5.34 -13.35 10.57
C PHE A 157 5.27 -14.78 10.04
N TYR A 158 4.13 -15.21 9.49
CA TYR A 158 3.94 -16.54 8.90
C TYR A 158 3.96 -16.53 7.37
N LYS A 159 4.39 -15.41 6.77
CA LYS A 159 4.60 -15.32 5.33
C LYS A 159 5.91 -15.98 4.92
N ASP A 160 6.01 -16.38 3.66
CA ASP A 160 7.27 -16.90 3.12
C ASP A 160 8.32 -15.80 3.06
N LYS A 161 9.58 -16.21 3.17
CA LYS A 161 10.74 -15.32 3.33
C LYS A 161 10.78 -14.15 2.35
N ASP A 162 10.60 -14.39 1.06
CA ASP A 162 10.69 -13.35 0.02
C ASP A 162 9.32 -12.82 -0.43
N SER A 163 8.22 -13.27 0.19
CA SER A 163 6.85 -12.97 -0.30
C SER A 163 6.45 -11.50 -0.22
N LEU A 164 7.12 -10.70 0.62
CA LEU A 164 6.86 -9.26 0.81
C LEU A 164 7.97 -8.37 0.23
N LYS A 165 9.04 -8.97 -0.27
CA LYS A 165 10.21 -8.27 -0.78
C LYS A 165 9.88 -7.53 -2.07
N HIS A 166 10.16 -6.23 -2.09
CA HIS A 166 9.82 -5.32 -3.19
C HIS A 166 8.33 -5.26 -3.54
N LYS A 167 7.45 -5.55 -2.57
CA LYS A 167 6.00 -5.49 -2.75
C LYS A 167 5.37 -4.26 -2.11
N ILE A 168 4.14 -3.97 -2.53
CA ILE A 168 3.23 -3.04 -1.85
C ILE A 168 2.31 -3.84 -0.93
N LEU A 169 2.30 -3.52 0.36
CA LEU A 169 1.28 -3.97 1.30
C LEU A 169 0.19 -2.90 1.38
N ALA A 170 -0.93 -3.14 0.71
CA ALA A 170 -2.08 -2.26 0.70
C ALA A 170 -3.12 -2.68 1.74
N ILE A 171 -3.56 -1.75 2.57
CA ILE A 171 -4.56 -1.99 3.60
C ILE A 171 -5.65 -0.91 3.50
N GLU A 172 -6.91 -1.35 3.44
CA GLU A 172 -8.04 -0.45 3.19
C GLU A 172 -8.33 0.46 4.38
N GLU A 173 -8.22 -0.02 5.61
CA GLU A 173 -8.44 0.77 6.82
C GLU A 173 -7.45 0.42 7.94
N LEU A 174 -6.90 1.43 8.61
CA LEU A 174 -5.98 1.24 9.75
C LEU A 174 -6.62 0.42 10.89
N ASP A 175 -7.92 0.55 11.12
CA ASP A 175 -8.68 -0.26 12.09
C ASP A 175 -8.67 -1.76 11.76
N GLY A 176 -8.50 -2.09 10.48
CA GLY A 176 -8.32 -3.46 10.01
C GLY A 176 -6.99 -4.09 10.44
N MET A 177 -6.11 -3.34 11.11
CA MET A 177 -4.75 -3.76 11.48
C MET A 177 -4.55 -4.05 12.97
N ASN A 178 -5.62 -4.20 13.76
CA ASN A 178 -5.54 -4.40 15.22
C ASN A 178 -4.48 -5.46 15.57
N GLY A 179 -3.30 -4.99 16.03
CA GLY A 179 -2.12 -5.75 16.42
C GLY A 179 -0.99 -5.91 15.38
N ALA A 180 -1.26 -5.79 14.07
CA ALA A 180 -0.24 -5.90 13.01
C ALA A 180 0.59 -4.61 12.81
N VAL A 181 0.19 -3.49 13.41
CA VAL A 181 0.93 -2.21 13.34
C VAL A 181 2.40 -2.39 13.76
N TYR A 182 2.65 -3.21 14.79
CA TYR A 182 4.02 -3.46 15.26
C TYR A 182 4.90 -4.17 14.22
N SER A 183 4.39 -5.23 13.58
CA SER A 183 5.13 -5.98 12.57
C SER A 183 5.39 -5.13 11.33
N ILE A 184 4.43 -4.28 10.94
CA ILE A 184 4.61 -3.30 9.85
C ILE A 184 5.68 -2.27 10.19
N ARG A 185 5.64 -1.66 11.39
CA ARG A 185 6.68 -0.70 11.82
C ARG A 185 8.06 -1.35 11.85
N SER A 186 8.14 -2.60 12.28
CA SER A 186 9.38 -3.36 12.37
C SER A 186 9.95 -3.65 10.97
N ILE A 187 9.15 -4.17 10.03
CA ILE A 187 9.65 -4.48 8.69
C ILE A 187 10.01 -3.22 7.88
N GLN A 188 9.29 -2.11 8.07
CA GLN A 188 9.64 -0.82 7.46
C GLN A 188 10.99 -0.28 7.96
N SER A 189 11.31 -0.50 9.23
CA SER A 189 12.53 0.04 9.85
C SER A 189 13.74 -0.87 9.63
N SER A 190 13.55 -2.17 9.84
CA SER A 190 14.62 -3.18 9.86
C SER A 190 14.80 -3.90 8.52
N LYS A 191 13.89 -3.69 7.55
CA LYS A 191 13.81 -4.40 6.26
C LYS A 191 13.67 -5.92 6.39
N LYS A 192 13.41 -6.45 7.58
CA LYS A 192 13.09 -7.84 7.87
C LYS A 192 12.39 -7.94 9.22
N ILE A 193 11.59 -8.98 9.39
CA ILE A 193 11.00 -9.38 10.67
C ILE A 193 11.25 -10.87 10.87
N THR A 194 11.51 -11.27 12.11
CA THR A 194 11.72 -12.67 12.47
C THR A 194 10.87 -12.99 13.69
N ILE A 195 10.18 -14.12 13.66
CA ILE A 195 9.51 -14.69 14.83
C ILE A 195 10.12 -16.04 15.14
N ALA A 196 10.27 -16.35 16.43
CA ALA A 196 10.53 -17.69 16.91
C ALA A 196 9.22 -18.28 17.43
N TYR A 197 8.86 -19.48 16.98
CA TYR A 197 7.69 -20.20 17.48
C TYR A 197 8.03 -21.68 17.71
N THR A 198 7.22 -22.33 18.55
CA THR A 198 7.40 -23.75 18.84
C THR A 198 6.76 -24.57 17.73
N GLY A 199 7.58 -25.22 16.91
CA GLY A 199 7.16 -26.23 15.95
C GLY A 199 7.35 -27.64 16.50
N LYS A 200 6.63 -28.61 15.94
CA LYS A 200 6.87 -30.03 16.23
C LYS A 200 7.84 -30.58 15.19
N ASP A 201 8.91 -31.23 15.62
CA ASP A 201 9.81 -31.93 14.71
C ASP A 201 9.04 -33.09 14.05
N PRO A 202 8.95 -33.15 12.70
CA PRO A 202 8.18 -34.18 12.01
C PRO A 202 8.79 -35.59 12.18
N VAL A 203 10.07 -35.70 12.55
CA VAL A 203 10.78 -36.96 12.72
C VAL A 203 10.76 -37.41 14.19
N THR A 204 11.13 -36.52 15.12
CA THR A 204 11.26 -36.91 16.54
C THR A 204 9.99 -36.66 17.36
N GLY A 205 9.07 -35.82 16.86
CA GLY A 205 7.88 -35.41 17.58
C GLY A 205 8.14 -34.44 18.74
N GLU A 206 9.40 -34.06 18.97
CA GLU A 206 9.79 -33.12 20.02
C GLU A 206 9.41 -31.69 19.65
N LEU A 207 9.12 -30.88 20.67
CA LEU A 207 8.89 -29.45 20.50
C LEU A 207 10.24 -28.77 20.29
N LYS A 208 10.44 -28.19 19.10
CA LYS A 208 11.65 -27.44 18.73
C LYS A 208 11.30 -26.01 18.39
N THR A 209 12.14 -25.07 18.81
CA THR A 209 12.00 -23.68 18.36
C THR A 209 12.36 -23.59 16.88
N GLN A 210 11.46 -23.02 16.09
CA GLN A 210 11.63 -22.72 14.68
C GLN A 210 11.57 -21.21 14.47
N ASP A 211 12.44 -20.70 13.62
CA ASP A 211 12.45 -19.28 13.25
C ASP A 211 11.82 -19.11 11.87
N ASN A 212 10.87 -18.18 11.75
CA ASN A 212 10.42 -17.71 10.44
C ASN A 212 10.85 -16.26 10.23
N THR A 213 11.53 -16.00 9.12
CA THR A 213 12.02 -14.66 8.75
C THR A 213 11.38 -14.22 7.46
N VAL A 214 10.84 -13.01 7.46
CA VAL A 214 10.25 -12.36 6.28
C VAL A 214 11.04 -11.12 5.93
N GLU A 215 11.51 -11.06 4.68
CA GLU A 215 12.34 -9.99 4.15
C GLU A 215 11.49 -8.90 3.46
N GLY A 216 11.92 -7.66 3.67
CA GLY A 216 11.58 -6.51 2.84
C GLY A 216 12.67 -6.25 1.79
N PRO A 217 12.71 -5.06 1.17
CA PRO A 217 11.96 -3.85 1.52
C PRO A 217 10.47 -3.95 1.15
N LEU A 218 9.62 -3.29 1.95
CA LEU A 218 8.17 -3.30 1.78
C LEU A 218 7.64 -1.85 1.73
N MET A 219 6.91 -1.52 0.67
CA MET A 219 6.15 -0.28 0.59
C MET A 219 4.79 -0.52 1.26
N VAL A 220 4.37 0.36 2.15
CA VAL A 220 3.07 0.23 2.84
C VAL A 220 2.15 1.34 2.39
N PHE A 221 0.93 0.97 1.98
CA PHE A 221 -0.09 1.90 1.51
C PHE A 221 -1.36 1.70 2.33
N ILE A 222 -1.65 2.60 3.26
CA ILE A 222 -2.79 2.49 4.18
C ILE A 222 -3.78 3.62 3.91
N THR A 223 -5.08 3.34 4.03
CA THR A 223 -6.08 4.40 4.20
C THR A 223 -6.64 4.41 5.62
N THR A 224 -7.02 5.58 6.12
CA THR A 224 -7.54 5.73 7.49
C THR A 224 -8.54 6.88 7.58
N THR A 225 -9.53 6.70 8.45
CA THR A 225 -10.47 7.73 8.88
C THR A 225 -10.08 8.32 10.24
N GLN A 226 -9.13 7.71 10.95
CA GLN A 226 -8.67 8.17 12.25
C GLN A 226 -7.98 9.54 12.12
N VAL A 227 -8.35 10.47 12.99
CA VAL A 227 -7.79 11.82 13.04
C VAL A 227 -6.48 11.86 13.83
N ASP A 228 -6.42 11.08 14.90
CA ASP A 228 -5.24 10.94 15.75
C ASP A 228 -4.56 9.60 15.50
N ILE A 229 -3.25 9.64 15.26
CA ILE A 229 -2.40 8.49 14.98
C ILE A 229 -1.13 8.69 15.79
N ASP A 230 -0.69 7.63 16.46
CA ASP A 230 0.50 7.71 17.30
C ASP A 230 1.71 8.23 16.51
N GLY A 231 2.46 9.16 17.11
CA GLY A 231 3.57 9.84 16.44
C GLY A 231 4.66 8.88 15.94
N GLU A 232 4.78 7.71 16.57
CA GLU A 232 5.73 6.68 16.14
C GLU A 232 5.32 6.07 14.79
N THR A 233 4.07 5.68 14.63
CA THR A 233 3.52 5.18 13.35
C THR A 233 3.51 6.31 12.33
N ALA A 234 2.93 7.46 12.68
CA ALA A 234 2.75 8.59 11.79
C ALA A 234 4.08 9.01 11.12
N SER A 235 5.16 9.09 11.88
CA SER A 235 6.44 9.55 11.34
C SER A 235 7.12 8.56 10.38
N ARG A 236 6.58 7.34 10.16
CA ARG A 236 7.04 6.40 9.12
C ARG A 236 6.30 6.54 7.79
N PHE A 237 5.20 7.28 7.75
CA PHE A 237 4.39 7.49 6.55
C PHE A 237 4.53 8.91 6.02
N VAL A 238 4.32 9.05 4.71
CA VAL A 238 3.94 10.32 4.08
C VAL A 238 2.42 10.41 4.13
N PHE A 239 1.92 11.47 4.77
CA PHE A 239 0.48 11.70 4.90
C PHE A 239 -0.06 12.46 3.71
N ILE A 240 -1.13 11.94 3.12
CA ILE A 240 -1.91 12.67 2.13
C ILE A 240 -3.35 12.82 2.61
N SER A 241 -3.98 13.92 2.22
CA SER A 241 -5.40 14.17 2.45
C SER A 241 -6.09 14.39 1.11
N ILE A 242 -7.36 14.02 1.06
CA ILE A 242 -8.20 14.17 -0.12
C ILE A 242 -8.86 15.54 -0.12
N ASP A 243 -9.03 16.12 -1.30
CA ASP A 243 -9.77 17.35 -1.51
C ASP A 243 -11.27 17.11 -1.37
N GLU A 244 -11.79 17.52 -0.21
CA GLU A 244 -13.22 17.48 0.13
C GLU A 244 -13.93 18.81 -0.20
N SER A 245 -13.45 19.56 -1.20
CA SER A 245 -14.11 20.79 -1.66
C SER A 245 -15.39 20.51 -2.46
N GLU A 246 -16.30 21.49 -2.47
CA GLU A 246 -17.52 21.41 -3.29
C GLU A 246 -17.18 21.40 -4.79
N GLU A 247 -16.17 22.16 -5.20
CA GLU A 247 -15.67 22.18 -6.58
C GLU A 247 -15.19 20.80 -7.02
N MET A 248 -14.42 20.12 -6.16
CA MET A 248 -13.95 18.78 -6.42
C MET A 248 -15.12 17.78 -6.49
N THR A 249 -16.07 17.89 -5.56
CA THR A 249 -17.28 17.06 -5.56
C THR A 249 -18.08 17.23 -6.85
N LYS A 250 -18.26 18.47 -7.35
CA LYS A 250 -18.93 18.75 -8.64
C LYS A 250 -18.23 18.07 -9.81
N LYS A 251 -16.88 18.11 -9.85
CA LYS A 251 -16.08 17.43 -10.89
C LYS A 251 -16.28 15.92 -10.86
N ILE A 252 -16.23 15.31 -9.68
CA ILE A 252 -16.46 13.87 -9.50
C ILE A 252 -17.86 13.48 -9.98
N LEU A 253 -18.90 14.20 -9.57
CA LEU A 253 -20.28 13.93 -10.00
C LEU A 253 -20.46 14.06 -11.52
N ALA A 254 -19.80 15.03 -12.15
CA ALA A 254 -19.80 15.17 -13.61
C ALA A 254 -19.17 13.96 -14.30
N LYS A 255 -18.04 13.46 -13.79
CA LYS A 255 -17.39 12.25 -14.32
C LYS A 255 -18.20 10.98 -14.10
N GLN A 256 -18.87 10.84 -12.96
CA GLN A 256 -19.79 9.72 -12.72
C GLN A 256 -20.96 9.71 -13.70
N ARG A 257 -21.47 10.88 -14.11
CA ARG A 257 -22.47 10.95 -15.18
C ARG A 257 -21.88 10.61 -16.55
N GLN A 258 -20.69 11.13 -16.86
CA GLN A 258 -20.01 10.86 -18.14
C GLN A 258 -19.72 9.36 -18.31
N SER A 259 -19.39 8.63 -17.23
CA SER A 259 -19.11 7.19 -17.30
C SER A 259 -20.32 6.33 -17.73
N GLN A 260 -21.54 6.86 -17.63
CA GLN A 260 -22.78 6.22 -18.09
C GLN A 260 -23.09 6.50 -19.57
N THR A 261 -22.22 7.22 -20.28
CA THR A 261 -22.40 7.56 -21.70
C THR A 261 -21.56 6.66 -22.61
N MET A 262 -21.84 6.70 -23.91
CA MET A 262 -21.01 6.04 -24.93
C MET A 262 -19.55 6.51 -24.89
N GLU A 263 -19.32 7.80 -24.65
CA GLU A 263 -17.97 8.36 -24.47
C GLU A 263 -17.28 7.77 -23.23
N GLY A 264 -18.04 7.56 -22.15
CA GLY A 264 -17.59 6.86 -20.95
C GLY A 264 -17.14 5.42 -21.24
N MET A 265 -17.89 4.69 -22.07
CA MET A 265 -17.52 3.33 -22.50
C MET A 265 -16.22 3.32 -23.33
N ILE A 266 -16.04 4.26 -24.25
CA ILE A 266 -14.81 4.42 -25.02
C ILE A 266 -13.63 4.72 -24.08
N ASN A 267 -13.82 5.61 -23.11
CA ASN A 267 -12.79 5.91 -22.12
C ASN A 267 -12.43 4.68 -21.29
N LYS A 268 -13.40 3.85 -20.88
CA LYS A 268 -13.12 2.60 -20.17
C LYS A 268 -12.19 1.66 -20.96
N LEU A 269 -12.44 1.49 -22.27
CA LEU A 269 -11.58 0.68 -23.15
C LEU A 269 -10.16 1.28 -23.28
N LYS A 270 -10.05 2.62 -23.33
CA LYS A 270 -8.74 3.29 -23.30
C LYS A 270 -8.02 3.07 -21.97
N SER A 271 -8.74 3.12 -20.85
CA SER A 271 -8.21 2.91 -19.51
C SER A 271 -7.57 1.54 -19.36
N GLU A 272 -8.16 0.48 -19.92
CA GLU A 272 -7.57 -0.86 -19.91
C GLU A 272 -6.20 -0.88 -20.61
N GLN A 273 -6.07 -0.20 -21.75
CA GLN A 273 -4.80 -0.10 -22.48
C GLN A 273 -3.75 0.73 -21.73
N ILE A 274 -4.19 1.81 -21.08
CA ILE A 274 -3.32 2.67 -20.25
C ILE A 274 -2.84 1.91 -19.02
N ILE A 275 -3.73 1.20 -18.31
CA ILE A 275 -3.37 0.37 -17.17
C ILE A 275 -2.33 -0.67 -17.58
N LYS A 276 -2.54 -1.36 -18.71
CA LYS A 276 -1.57 -2.32 -19.26
C LYS A 276 -0.23 -1.65 -19.54
N LYS A 277 -0.20 -0.47 -20.17
CA LYS A 277 1.01 0.33 -20.41
C LYS A 277 1.79 0.58 -19.11
N HIS A 278 1.12 0.98 -18.02
CA HIS A 278 1.80 1.20 -16.74
C HIS A 278 2.29 -0.10 -16.09
N LYS A 279 1.52 -1.18 -16.14
CA LYS A 279 1.95 -2.50 -15.66
C LYS A 279 3.23 -2.95 -16.39
N ASP A 280 3.26 -2.80 -17.71
CA ASP A 280 4.41 -3.16 -18.54
C ASP A 280 5.61 -2.23 -18.29
N ALA A 281 5.39 -0.92 -18.15
CA ALA A 281 6.45 0.02 -17.77
C ALA A 281 7.08 -0.34 -16.42
N ASN A 282 6.26 -0.72 -15.43
CA ASN A 282 6.74 -1.19 -14.13
C ASN A 282 7.63 -2.43 -14.25
N LYS A 283 7.29 -3.38 -15.12
CA LYS A 283 8.11 -4.59 -15.38
C LYS A 283 9.45 -4.26 -16.05
N LEU A 284 9.53 -3.16 -16.81
CA LEU A 284 10.75 -2.74 -17.51
C LEU A 284 11.73 -1.93 -16.64
N LEU A 285 11.30 -1.41 -15.49
CA LEU A 285 12.20 -0.68 -14.58
C LEU A 285 13.33 -1.60 -14.09
N LYS A 286 14.57 -1.13 -14.22
CA LYS A 286 15.76 -1.89 -13.80
C LYS A 286 16.10 -1.57 -12.34
N PRO A 287 16.65 -2.52 -11.57
CA PRO A 287 17.06 -2.31 -10.18
C PRO A 287 18.40 -1.53 -10.11
N LEU A 288 18.40 -0.28 -10.56
CA LEU A 288 19.57 0.60 -10.54
C LEU A 288 19.70 1.33 -9.20
N HIS A 289 20.95 1.53 -8.75
CA HIS A 289 21.21 2.45 -7.65
C HIS A 289 21.02 3.90 -8.12
N VAL A 290 20.59 4.76 -7.21
CA VAL A 290 20.40 6.20 -7.48
C VAL A 290 21.25 6.99 -6.49
N PHE A 291 22.14 7.82 -7.01
CA PHE A 291 22.95 8.72 -6.19
C PHE A 291 22.51 10.16 -6.38
N ASN A 292 22.45 10.90 -5.28
CA ASN A 292 22.13 12.32 -5.30
C ASN A 292 23.41 13.16 -5.13
N PRO A 293 24.00 13.70 -6.21
CA PRO A 293 25.20 14.54 -6.11
C PRO A 293 24.92 15.90 -5.46
N TYR A 294 23.66 16.27 -5.26
CA TYR A 294 23.25 17.52 -4.63
C TYR A 294 22.87 17.34 -3.14
N ALA A 295 23.00 16.13 -2.58
CA ALA A 295 22.52 15.82 -1.24
C ALA A 295 23.03 16.80 -0.16
N ASP A 296 24.32 17.15 -0.20
CA ASP A 296 24.96 18.05 0.77
C ASP A 296 24.47 19.51 0.66
N LEU A 297 23.83 19.88 -0.46
CA LEU A 297 23.26 21.20 -0.69
C LEU A 297 21.81 21.30 -0.19
N LEU A 298 21.17 20.17 0.12
CA LEU A 298 19.77 20.10 0.53
C LEU A 298 19.64 20.26 2.04
N THR A 299 19.17 21.43 2.47
CA THR A 299 18.91 21.72 3.88
C THR A 299 17.47 21.40 4.27
N PHE A 300 17.26 20.96 5.51
CA PHE A 300 15.93 20.76 6.10
C PHE A 300 15.89 21.39 7.50
N THR A 301 14.70 21.69 8.02
CA THR A 301 14.57 22.26 9.36
C THR A 301 15.19 21.33 10.42
N SER A 302 15.93 21.90 11.36
CA SER A 302 16.55 21.16 12.48
C SER A 302 15.78 21.31 13.79
N LYS A 303 14.60 21.95 13.76
CA LYS A 303 13.85 22.36 14.96
C LYS A 303 13.14 21.22 15.69
N SER A 304 12.97 20.04 15.07
CA SER A 304 12.24 18.93 15.69
C SER A 304 12.88 17.57 15.41
N LEU A 305 12.68 16.61 16.31
CA LEU A 305 13.10 15.22 16.09
C LEU A 305 12.40 14.58 14.89
N ARG A 306 11.14 14.98 14.64
CA ARG A 306 10.35 14.56 13.47
C ARG A 306 11.04 14.93 12.15
N ALA A 307 11.72 16.07 12.12
CA ALA A 307 12.41 16.55 10.93
C ALA A 307 13.51 15.59 10.43
N ARG A 308 14.09 14.76 11.30
CA ARG A 308 15.05 13.71 10.88
C ARG A 308 14.40 12.70 9.93
N ARG A 309 13.20 12.22 10.28
CA ARG A 309 12.45 11.25 9.46
C ARG A 309 11.90 11.91 8.20
N ASP A 310 11.40 13.13 8.31
CA ASP A 310 10.84 13.84 7.15
C ASP A 310 11.92 14.27 6.15
N HIS A 311 13.13 14.60 6.62
CA HIS A 311 14.29 14.79 5.76
C HIS A 311 14.57 13.50 4.95
N THR A 312 14.64 12.34 5.61
CA THR A 312 14.87 11.06 4.90
C THR A 312 13.78 10.79 3.85
N LYS A 313 12.51 11.06 4.16
CA LYS A 313 11.41 10.95 3.18
C LYS A 313 11.61 11.88 1.99
N TYR A 314 12.02 13.12 2.23
CA TYR A 314 12.30 14.08 1.18
C TYR A 314 13.44 13.62 0.25
N LEU A 315 14.55 13.14 0.80
CA LEU A 315 15.64 12.57 0.00
C LEU A 315 15.18 11.35 -0.80
N ASN A 316 14.43 10.44 -0.17
CA ASN A 316 13.92 9.25 -0.84
C ASN A 316 12.90 9.59 -1.94
N LEU A 317 12.14 10.69 -1.80
CA LEU A 317 11.28 11.22 -2.86
C LEU A 317 12.09 11.65 -4.09
N ILE A 318 13.19 12.38 -3.89
CA ILE A 318 14.10 12.76 -4.99
C ILE A 318 14.66 11.52 -5.68
N LEU A 319 15.14 10.55 -4.90
CA LEU A 319 15.70 9.31 -5.44
C LEU A 319 14.65 8.49 -6.20
N ALA A 320 13.41 8.41 -5.69
CA ALA A 320 12.33 7.69 -6.34
C ALA A 320 11.89 8.35 -7.66
N ILE A 321 11.91 9.68 -7.73
CA ILE A 321 11.68 10.41 -8.99
C ILE A 321 12.78 10.07 -9.99
N ALA A 322 14.06 10.22 -9.62
CA ALA A 322 15.16 9.89 -10.51
C ALA A 322 15.13 8.41 -10.96
N TYR A 323 14.74 7.48 -10.08
CA TYR A 323 14.55 6.07 -10.39
C TYR A 323 13.42 5.82 -11.41
N LEU A 324 12.29 6.51 -11.28
CA LEU A 324 11.20 6.46 -12.25
C LEU A 324 11.67 6.97 -13.63
N PHE A 325 12.46 8.04 -13.65
CA PHE A 325 13.03 8.63 -14.87
C PHE A 325 14.29 7.92 -15.38
N GLN A 326 14.63 6.72 -14.89
CA GLN A 326 15.90 6.05 -15.20
C GLN A 326 16.20 5.87 -16.70
N TYR A 327 15.17 5.71 -17.53
CA TYR A 327 15.31 5.57 -18.99
C TYR A 327 15.66 6.88 -19.71
N GLN A 328 15.66 7.99 -18.99
CA GLN A 328 16.02 9.34 -19.44
C GLN A 328 17.33 9.82 -18.79
N ARG A 329 18.11 8.90 -18.21
CA ARG A 329 19.36 9.19 -17.53
C ARG A 329 20.48 8.36 -18.14
N LYS A 330 21.70 8.89 -18.08
CA LYS A 330 22.89 8.13 -18.47
C LYS A 330 23.22 7.14 -17.35
N THR A 331 23.06 5.85 -17.60
CA THR A 331 23.55 4.78 -16.71
C THR A 331 25.08 4.85 -16.65
N ARG A 332 25.60 4.73 -15.44
CA ARG A 332 27.04 4.66 -15.14
C ARG A 332 27.29 3.38 -14.37
N ALA A 333 28.54 2.93 -14.39
CA ALA A 333 29.01 1.81 -13.59
C ALA A 333 30.20 2.25 -12.75
N MET A 334 30.32 1.70 -11.55
CA MET A 334 31.52 1.81 -10.73
C MET A 334 31.91 0.43 -10.22
N ASP A 335 33.21 0.16 -10.15
CA ASP A 335 33.73 -1.06 -9.55
C ASP A 335 34.20 -0.76 -8.13
N TYR A 336 33.68 -1.53 -7.16
CA TYR A 336 34.10 -1.44 -5.77
C TYR A 336 34.19 -2.84 -5.17
N GLY A 337 35.39 -3.23 -4.69
CA GLY A 337 35.61 -4.55 -4.08
C GLY A 337 35.30 -5.73 -5.01
N GLY A 338 35.56 -5.60 -6.31
CA GLY A 338 35.29 -6.64 -7.31
C GLY A 338 33.80 -6.78 -7.70
N LYS A 339 32.93 -5.87 -7.24
CA LYS A 339 31.52 -5.80 -7.66
C LYS A 339 31.29 -4.56 -8.53
N THR A 340 30.68 -4.76 -9.68
CA THR A 340 30.19 -3.67 -10.55
C THR A 340 28.82 -3.22 -10.06
N ILE A 341 28.70 -1.94 -9.76
CA ILE A 341 27.45 -1.30 -9.31
C ILE A 341 26.98 -0.36 -10.41
N GLU A 342 25.85 -0.68 -11.03
CA GLU A 342 25.18 0.20 -11.99
C GLU A 342 24.34 1.25 -11.27
N TYR A 343 24.48 2.51 -11.68
CA TYR A 343 23.78 3.62 -11.06
C TYR A 343 23.40 4.72 -12.04
N ILE A 344 22.48 5.57 -11.59
CA ILE A 344 22.12 6.84 -12.22
C ILE A 344 22.26 7.97 -11.20
N ASN A 345 22.46 9.19 -11.69
CA ASN A 345 22.50 10.37 -10.84
C ASN A 345 21.18 11.14 -10.91
N VAL A 346 20.76 11.65 -9.75
CA VAL A 346 19.74 12.68 -9.64
C VAL A 346 20.16 13.92 -10.45
N THR A 347 19.20 14.55 -11.11
CA THR A 347 19.34 15.84 -11.79
C THR A 347 18.65 16.96 -11.02
N LEU A 348 18.98 18.22 -11.29
CA LEU A 348 18.30 19.36 -10.67
C LEU A 348 16.78 19.37 -10.96
N SER A 349 16.37 18.88 -12.13
CA SER A 349 14.94 18.77 -12.46
C SER A 349 14.22 17.73 -11.59
N ASP A 350 14.90 16.68 -11.13
CA ASP A 350 14.32 15.71 -10.18
C ASP A 350 14.11 16.36 -8.81
N VAL A 351 15.07 17.18 -8.36
CA VAL A 351 14.97 17.97 -7.11
C VAL A 351 13.83 18.98 -7.19
N GLU A 352 13.69 19.68 -8.32
CA GLU A 352 12.59 20.63 -8.53
C GLU A 352 11.22 19.95 -8.49
N LYS A 353 11.08 18.80 -9.17
CA LYS A 353 9.87 17.98 -9.12
C LYS A 353 9.57 17.52 -7.68
N ALA A 354 10.58 17.07 -6.95
CA ALA A 354 10.43 16.68 -5.55
C ALA A 354 9.99 17.85 -4.68
N ASN A 355 10.54 19.05 -4.88
CA ASN A 355 10.17 20.25 -4.13
C ASN A 355 8.69 20.61 -4.32
N ARG A 356 8.18 20.53 -5.55
CA ARG A 356 6.76 20.79 -5.85
C ARG A 356 5.85 19.85 -5.05
N ILE A 357 6.15 18.55 -5.05
CA ILE A 357 5.37 17.54 -4.32
C ILE A 357 5.55 17.69 -2.80
N ALA A 358 6.79 17.83 -2.33
CA ALA A 358 7.11 17.95 -0.91
C ALA A 358 6.48 19.18 -0.25
N ASN A 359 6.46 20.33 -0.93
CA ASN A 359 5.81 21.54 -0.43
C ASN A 359 4.31 21.34 -0.22
N TYR A 360 3.66 20.58 -1.11
CA TYR A 360 2.24 20.26 -0.99
C TYR A 360 1.96 19.27 0.15
N VAL A 361 2.79 18.22 0.25
CA VAL A 361 2.51 17.06 1.11
C VAL A 361 3.24 17.11 2.45
N LEU A 362 4.56 17.29 2.44
CA LEU A 362 5.38 17.32 3.66
C LEU A 362 5.21 18.64 4.42
N GLY A 363 4.98 19.76 3.72
CA GLY A 363 4.71 21.07 4.34
C GLY A 363 3.48 21.07 5.25
N ARG A 364 2.44 20.31 4.88
CA ARG A 364 1.23 20.12 5.69
C ARG A 364 1.42 19.18 6.89
N SER A 365 2.45 18.33 6.85
CA SER A 365 2.71 17.36 7.93
C SER A 365 3.42 17.95 9.16
N LEU A 366 3.89 19.21 9.06
CA LEU A 366 4.44 19.97 10.20
C LEU A 366 3.35 20.60 11.07
N ASP A 367 2.10 20.54 10.62
CA ASP A 367 0.93 20.99 11.37
C ASP A 367 0.54 19.95 12.43
N GLU A 368 0.20 20.39 13.64
CA GLU A 368 -0.32 19.52 14.70
C GLU A 368 -1.81 19.21 14.50
N LEU A 369 -2.50 20.02 13.69
CA LEU A 369 -3.89 19.77 13.30
C LEU A 369 -3.96 18.93 12.03
N SER A 370 -4.90 17.97 12.01
CA SER A 370 -5.25 17.32 10.75
C SER A 370 -5.79 18.35 9.74
N PRO A 371 -5.65 18.14 8.42
CA PRO A 371 -6.13 19.08 7.41
C PRO A 371 -7.63 19.44 7.57
N SER A 372 -8.45 18.44 7.91
CA SER A 372 -9.88 18.65 8.19
C SER A 372 -10.11 19.46 9.47
N SER A 373 -9.37 19.22 10.56
CA SER A 373 -9.49 20.02 11.78
C SER A 373 -9.01 21.46 11.58
N ARG A 374 -7.96 21.67 10.80
CA ARG A 374 -7.53 23.02 10.41
C ARG A 374 -8.59 23.75 9.58
N LYS A 375 -9.21 23.07 8.60
CA LYS A 375 -10.33 23.62 7.84
C LYS A 375 -11.51 23.99 8.75
N LEU A 376 -11.80 23.17 9.76
CA LEU A 376 -12.82 23.47 10.75
C LEU A 376 -12.50 24.73 11.55
N LEU A 377 -11.26 24.84 12.06
CA LEU A 377 -10.81 26.02 12.79
C LEU A 377 -11.00 27.30 11.96
N MET A 378 -10.59 27.26 10.68
CA MET A 378 -10.80 28.39 9.77
C MET A 378 -12.29 28.75 9.58
N LEU A 379 -13.16 27.75 9.41
CA LEU A 379 -14.61 27.96 9.29
C LEU A 379 -15.22 28.54 10.58
N VAL A 380 -14.80 28.06 11.75
CA VAL A 380 -15.23 28.58 13.05
C VAL A 380 -14.77 30.02 13.24
N GLN A 381 -13.53 30.34 12.88
CA GLN A 381 -13.00 31.70 12.92
C GLN A 381 -13.76 32.64 11.96
N GLU A 382 -14.07 32.19 10.75
CA GLU A 382 -14.84 32.96 9.78
C GLU A 382 -16.28 33.19 10.25
N MET A 383 -16.96 32.14 10.73
CA MET A 383 -18.31 32.22 11.31
C MET A 383 -18.34 33.21 12.48
N SER A 384 -17.39 33.09 13.40
CA SER A 384 -17.26 33.99 14.55
C SER A 384 -17.04 35.43 14.11
N ARG A 385 -16.13 35.67 13.15
CA ARG A 385 -15.85 37.01 12.62
C ARG A 385 -17.09 37.66 12.00
N LYS A 386 -17.82 36.94 11.14
CA LYS A 386 -19.06 37.46 10.52
C LYS A 386 -20.12 37.76 11.57
N ALA A 387 -20.37 36.83 12.49
CA ALA A 387 -21.37 37.03 13.53
C ALA A 387 -21.02 38.17 14.51
N CYS A 388 -19.73 38.39 14.78
CA CYS A 388 -19.25 39.51 15.59
C CYS A 388 -19.47 40.85 14.87
N GLN A 389 -19.21 40.91 13.56
CA GLN A 389 -19.47 42.11 12.75
C GLN A 389 -20.96 42.44 12.71
N ASP A 390 -21.81 41.45 12.47
CA ASP A 390 -23.26 41.63 12.38
C ASP A 390 -23.89 42.07 13.72
N LYS A 391 -23.33 41.62 14.84
CA LYS A 391 -23.85 41.90 16.19
C LYS A 391 -23.13 43.04 16.92
N GLY A 392 -22.04 43.56 16.36
CA GLY A 392 -21.21 44.57 17.01
C GLY A 392 -20.57 44.13 18.32
N VAL A 393 -20.29 42.82 18.49
CA VAL A 393 -19.68 42.26 19.72
C VAL A 393 -18.24 41.83 19.49
N SER A 394 -17.44 41.80 20.57
CA SER A 394 -16.06 41.29 20.51
C SER A 394 -16.04 39.77 20.30
N SER A 395 -15.01 39.27 19.60
CA SER A 395 -14.81 37.82 19.40
C SER A 395 -14.68 37.03 20.70
N LYS A 396 -14.19 37.68 21.78
CA LYS A 396 -14.10 37.07 23.12
C LYS A 396 -15.45 36.91 23.82
N GLU A 397 -16.46 37.66 23.40
CA GLU A 397 -17.81 37.67 24.01
C GLU A 397 -18.80 36.83 23.19
N TYR A 398 -18.48 36.60 21.92
CA TYR A 398 -19.27 35.72 21.09
C TYR A 398 -19.22 34.28 21.62
N ARG A 399 -20.41 33.69 21.77
CA ARG A 399 -20.59 32.30 22.16
C ARG A 399 -21.30 31.60 21.02
N PHE A 400 -20.81 30.42 20.67
CA PHE A 400 -21.43 29.57 19.67
C PHE A 400 -21.51 28.13 20.19
N ASN A 401 -22.36 27.33 19.57
CA ASN A 401 -22.50 25.92 19.86
C ASN A 401 -22.26 25.08 18.59
N ARG A 402 -22.16 23.76 18.78
CA ARG A 402 -21.91 22.82 17.67
C ARG A 402 -22.98 22.89 16.57
N ARG A 403 -24.24 23.18 16.93
CA ARG A 403 -25.33 23.32 15.96
C ARG A 403 -25.07 24.48 15.01
N GLN A 404 -24.67 25.64 15.53
CA GLN A 404 -24.35 26.81 14.70
C GLN A 404 -23.17 26.55 13.78
N ILE A 405 -22.14 25.85 14.26
CA ILE A 405 -21.00 25.46 13.42
C ILE A 405 -21.47 24.53 12.29
N ARG A 406 -22.35 23.55 12.56
CA ARG A 406 -22.92 22.67 11.54
C ARG A 406 -23.74 23.43 10.50
N GLU A 407 -24.60 24.33 10.94
CA GLU A 407 -25.43 25.15 10.05
C GLU A 407 -24.57 26.04 9.15
N TYR A 408 -23.47 26.60 9.67
CA TYR A 408 -22.56 27.43 8.88
C TYR A 408 -21.68 26.61 7.92
N SER A 409 -21.10 25.50 8.40
CA SER A 409 -20.13 24.70 7.63
C SER A 409 -20.77 23.69 6.68
N GLY A 410 -22.03 23.32 6.90
CA GLY A 410 -22.70 22.22 6.22
C GLY A 410 -22.18 20.83 6.62
N TRP A 411 -21.33 20.73 7.65
CA TRP A 411 -20.75 19.46 8.07
C TRP A 411 -21.73 18.63 8.91
N SER A 412 -21.57 17.30 8.85
CA SER A 412 -22.36 16.37 9.64
C SER A 412 -22.03 16.46 11.13
N ASP A 413 -22.94 15.97 11.98
CA ASP A 413 -22.75 15.98 13.43
C ASP A 413 -21.47 15.23 13.85
N PHE A 414 -21.26 14.07 13.24
CA PHE A 414 -20.08 13.24 13.47
C PHE A 414 -18.79 13.99 13.11
N GLN A 415 -18.74 14.67 11.97
CA GLN A 415 -17.56 15.43 11.54
C GLN A 415 -17.21 16.54 12.53
N ILE A 416 -18.22 17.31 12.95
CA ILE A 416 -18.02 18.39 13.92
C ILE A 416 -17.56 17.83 15.26
N ARG A 417 -18.18 16.76 15.77
CA ARG A 417 -17.78 16.14 17.03
C ARG A 417 -16.34 15.63 17.01
N THR A 418 -15.93 14.97 15.92
CA THR A 418 -14.58 14.39 15.80
C THR A 418 -13.51 15.48 15.72
N HIS A 419 -13.71 16.50 14.89
CA HIS A 419 -12.68 17.53 14.66
C HIS A 419 -12.66 18.62 15.74
N ILE A 420 -13.81 18.99 16.34
CA ILE A 420 -13.82 19.92 17.49
C ILE A 420 -13.03 19.36 18.65
N ARG A 421 -13.15 18.06 18.91
CA ARG A 421 -12.42 17.43 20.01
C ARG A 421 -10.92 17.64 19.89
N GLN A 422 -10.35 17.53 18.68
CA GLN A 422 -8.93 17.81 18.46
C GLN A 422 -8.58 19.29 18.71
N LEU A 423 -9.47 20.22 18.36
CA LEU A 423 -9.26 21.65 18.64
C LEU A 423 -9.31 21.94 20.15
N GLU A 424 -10.26 21.33 20.86
CA GLU A 424 -10.41 21.45 22.32
C GLU A 424 -9.19 20.86 23.05
N GLU A 425 -8.72 19.68 22.66
CA GLU A 425 -7.56 18.99 23.25
C GLU A 425 -6.25 19.77 23.05
N LEU A 426 -6.16 20.59 22.00
CA LEU A 426 -5.02 21.46 21.70
C LEU A 426 -5.24 22.92 22.10
N GLU A 427 -6.33 23.23 22.79
CA GLU A 427 -6.66 24.56 23.33
C GLU A 427 -6.78 25.69 22.28
N TYR A 428 -7.33 25.39 21.10
CA TYR A 428 -7.55 26.35 19.99
C TYR A 428 -8.75 27.30 20.16
#